data_AF-A0A7Z9Y4B2-F1
#
_entry.id   AF-A0A7Z9Y4B2-F1
#
_cell.length_a   1.000
_cell.length_b   1.000
_cell.length_c   1.000
_cell.angle_alpha   90.00
_cell.angle_beta   90.00
_cell.angle_gamma   90.00
#
_symmetry.space_group_name_H-M   'P 1'
#
loop_
_entity.id
_entity.type
_entity.pdbx_description
1 polymer ?
#
loop_
_entity_poly.entity_id
_entity_poly.type
_entity_poly.pdbx_seq_one_letter_code
_entity_poly.pdbx_strand_id
1 'polypeptide(L)' 'GYRLGVPAAGEYVELLNSDQSVYGGSNVINEGRFSSENIPWNDQPYSIQITLPPLGITFISRAASPGKLND' A
#
# COMPACT_ATOMS: atom_id res chain seq x y z
N GLY A 1 5.63 8.60 7.85
CA GLY A 1 4.61 7.93 7.04
C GLY A 1 3.57 8.94 6.61
N TYR A 2 3.06 8.79 5.40
CA TYR A 2 1.87 9.45 4.89
C TYR A 2 0.67 8.54 5.12
N ARG A 3 -0.47 9.12 5.53
CA ARG A 3 -1.71 8.36 5.78
C ARG A 3 -2.62 8.43 4.56
N LEU A 4 -3.01 7.27 4.06
CA LEU A 4 -3.95 7.13 2.94
C LEU A 4 -5.22 6.41 3.41
N GLY A 5 -6.39 7.01 3.15
CA GLY A 5 -7.69 6.39 3.42
C GLY A 5 -7.97 5.24 2.45
N VAL A 6 -8.51 4.13 2.95
CA VAL A 6 -8.84 2.94 2.15
C VAL A 6 -10.21 2.38 2.52
N PRO A 7 -10.98 1.85 1.55
CA PRO A 7 -12.38 1.48 1.77
C PRO A 7 -12.61 0.21 2.60
N ALA A 8 -11.59 -0.64 2.75
CA ALA A 8 -11.74 -1.96 3.38
C ALA A 8 -10.56 -2.30 4.29
N ALA A 9 -10.84 -3.05 5.35
CA ALA A 9 -9.81 -3.66 6.18
C ALA A 9 -9.06 -4.76 5.39
N GLY A 10 -7.79 -4.97 5.77
CA GLY A 10 -6.96 -6.06 5.28
C GLY A 10 -5.51 -5.65 5.06
N GLU A 11 -4.78 -6.54 4.40
CA GLU A 11 -3.41 -6.30 3.95
C GLU A 11 -3.42 -5.60 2.59
N TYR A 12 -2.48 -4.69 2.39
CA TYR A 12 -2.24 -3.99 1.14
C TYR A 12 -0.81 -4.25 0.66
N VAL A 13 -0.60 -4.15 -0.64
CA VAL A 13 0.70 -4.29 -1.30
C VAL A 13 0.93 -3.17 -2.27
N GLU A 14 2.18 -2.76 -2.41
CA GLU A 14 2.63 -1.90 -3.50
C GLU A 14 2.74 -2.74 -4.78
N LEU A 15 1.98 -2.38 -5.81
CA LEU A 15 1.97 -3.07 -7.10
C LEU A 15 3.01 -2.49 -8.06
N LEU A 16 3.18 -1.17 -8.02
CA LEU A 16 4.11 -0.43 -8.86
C LEU A 16 4.55 0.83 -8.10
N ASN A 17 5.82 1.16 -8.20
CA ASN A 17 6.36 2.42 -7.70
C ASN A 17 7.37 2.96 -8.71
N SER A 18 7.11 4.17 -9.21
CA SER A 18 7.96 4.80 -10.23
C SER A 18 9.36 5.16 -9.72
N ASP A 19 9.56 5.17 -8.40
CA ASP A 19 10.83 5.46 -7.75
C ASP A 19 11.67 4.20 -7.48
N GLN A 20 11.23 3.02 -7.90
CA GLN A 20 12.07 1.82 -7.82
C GLN A 20 13.38 2.03 -8.60
N SER A 21 14.48 1.53 -8.04
CA SER A 21 15.82 1.64 -8.63
C SER A 21 15.92 1.09 -10.07
N VAL A 22 15.11 0.08 -10.41
CA VAL A 22 15.02 -0.45 -11.79
C VAL A 22 14.55 0.60 -12.81
N TYR A 23 13.82 1.63 -12.38
CA TYR A 23 13.39 2.76 -13.21
C TYR A 23 14.31 3.98 -13.08
N GLY A 24 15.43 3.87 -12.34
CA GLY A 24 16.34 4.97 -12.08
C GLY A 24 15.94 5.89 -10.93
N GLY A 25 14.97 5.49 -10.12
CA GLY A 25 14.54 6.23 -8.92
C GLY A 25 15.44 6.03 -7.70
N SER A 26 15.10 6.72 -6.61
CA SER A 26 15.84 6.73 -5.34
C SER A 26 15.58 5.49 -4.46
N ASN A 27 14.69 4.60 -4.89
CA ASN A 27 14.30 3.37 -4.23
C ASN A 27 13.60 3.57 -2.89
N VAL A 28 12.84 4.66 -2.74
CA VAL A 28 11.92 4.87 -1.62
C VAL A 28 10.63 4.11 -1.91
N ILE A 29 10.50 2.92 -1.32
CA ILE A 29 9.44 1.95 -1.62
C ILE A 29 8.71 1.47 -0.36
N ASN A 30 7.54 0.86 -0.57
CA ASN A 30 6.78 0.19 0.49
C ASN A 30 6.92 -1.33 0.32
N GLU A 31 7.88 -1.93 1.03
CA GLU A 31 8.16 -3.35 0.93
C GLU A 31 7.11 -4.23 1.63
N GLY A 32 6.80 -5.37 1.02
CA GLY A 32 5.96 -6.39 1.64
C GLY A 32 4.47 -6.05 1.70
N ARG A 33 3.81 -6.59 2.73
CA ARG A 33 2.39 -6.37 3.02
C ARG A 33 2.26 -5.45 4.21
N PHE A 34 1.33 -4.50 4.14
CA PHE A 34 1.04 -3.58 5.23
C PHE A 34 -0.45 -3.56 5.56
N SER A 35 -0.74 -3.59 6.86
CA SER A 35 -2.10 -3.71 7.39
C SER A 35 -2.83 -2.37 7.43
N SER A 36 -4.12 -2.40 7.12
CA SER A 36 -5.03 -1.29 7.43
C SER A 36 -5.23 -1.13 8.93
N GLU A 37 -5.35 0.11 9.38
CA GLU A 37 -5.77 0.47 10.73
C GLU A 37 -7.24 0.90 10.73
N ASN A 38 -7.96 0.63 11.82
CA ASN A 38 -9.32 1.12 12.05
C ASN A 38 -9.32 2.61 12.46
N ILE A 39 -8.75 3.43 11.58
CA ILE A 39 -8.61 4.87 11.73
C ILE A 39 -9.19 5.50 10.45
N PRO A 40 -10.35 6.17 10.52
CA PRO A 40 -10.93 6.86 9.38
C PRO A 40 -10.02 7.97 8.85
N TRP A 41 -9.93 8.10 7.52
CA TRP A 41 -9.11 9.13 6.88
C TRP A 41 -9.61 9.41 5.46
N ASN A 42 -9.61 10.68 5.01
CA ASN A 42 -10.05 11.10 3.67
C ASN A 42 -11.39 10.46 3.22
N ASP A 43 -12.41 10.54 4.08
CA ASP A 43 -13.76 9.95 3.87
C ASP A 43 -13.79 8.44 3.64
N GLN A 44 -12.76 7.73 4.10
CA GLN A 44 -12.69 6.27 4.10
C GLN A 44 -12.71 5.72 5.53
N PRO A 45 -13.32 4.54 5.76
CA PRO A 45 -13.47 3.97 7.10
C PRO A 45 -12.16 3.43 7.71
N TYR A 46 -11.20 3.06 6.87
CA TYR A 46 -9.88 2.57 7.29
C TYR A 46 -8.78 3.44 6.68
N SER A 47 -7.55 3.29 7.17
CA SER A 47 -6.38 3.90 6.54
C SER A 47 -5.14 3.05 6.69
N ILE A 48 -4.15 3.33 5.85
CA ILE A 48 -2.82 2.69 5.86
C ILE A 48 -1.75 3.77 6.03
N GLN A 49 -0.63 3.38 6.63
CA GLN A 49 0.60 4.18 6.67
C GLN A 49 1.53 3.71 5.55
N ILE A 50 1.93 4.64 4.70
CA ILE A 50 2.86 4.38 3.60
C ILE A 50 3.99 5.41 3.60
N THR A 51 5.06 5.11 2.91
CA THR A 51 6.09 6.07 2.54
C THR A 51 5.81 6.51 1.10
N LEU A 52 5.69 7.82 0.89
CA LEU A 52 5.56 8.38 -0.46
C LEU A 52 6.97 8.61 -1.05
N PRO A 53 7.23 8.14 -2.28
CA PRO A 53 8.48 8.46 -2.95
C PRO A 53 8.57 9.95 -3.30
N PRO A 54 9.78 10.53 -3.34
CA PRO A 54 9.97 11.90 -3.80
C PRO A 54 9.66 12.00 -5.31
N LEU A 55 8.69 12.86 -5.67
CA LEU A 55 8.25 13.07 -7.06
C LEU A 55 7.86 11.79 -7.83
N GLY A 56 7.40 10.76 -7.11
CA GLY A 56 7.00 9.48 -7.69
C GLY A 56 5.50 9.20 -7.58
N ILE A 57 5.06 8.14 -8.25
CA ILE A 57 3.71 7.59 -8.17
C ILE A 57 3.80 6.16 -7.64
N THR A 58 2.93 5.84 -6.69
CA THR A 58 2.77 4.51 -6.11
C THR A 58 1.37 3.98 -6.37
N PHE A 59 1.26 2.78 -6.95
CA PHE A 59 0.01 2.04 -7.08
C PHE A 59 -0.09 1.01 -5.97
N ILE A 60 -1.21 1.04 -5.24
CA ILE A 60 -1.47 0.15 -4.10
C ILE A 60 -2.74 -0.63 -4.37
N SER A 61 -2.74 -1.91 -4.02
CA SER A 61 -3.94 -2.74 -4.05
C SER A 61 -4.09 -3.53 -2.76
N ARG A 62 -5.33 -3.85 -2.41
CA ARG A 62 -5.61 -4.78 -1.33
C ARG A 62 -5.10 -6.15 -1.75
N ALA A 63 -4.24 -6.74 -0.92
CA ALA A 63 -3.69 -8.04 -1.18
C ALA A 63 -4.83 -9.07 -1.22
N ALA A 64 -4.82 -9.96 -2.21
CA ALA A 64 -5.77 -11.07 -2.23
C ALA A 64 -5.62 -11.86 -0.93
N SER A 65 -6.75 -12.23 -0.32
CA SER A 65 -6.76 -13.26 0.71
C SER A 65 -6.11 -14.49 0.07
N PRO A 66 -5.10 -15.13 0.71
CA PRO A 66 -4.68 -16.44 0.24
C PRO A 66 -5.93 -17.30 0.17
N GLY A 67 -6.32 -17.72 -1.04
CA GLY A 67 -7.46 -18.61 -1.19
C GLY A 67 -7.24 -19.78 -0.25
N LYS A 68 -8.28 -20.16 0.52
CA LYS A 68 -8.26 -21.46 1.20
C LYS A 68 -7.89 -22.49 0.12
N LEU A 69 -6.66 -22.99 0.18
CA LEU A 69 -6.28 -24.17 -0.57
C LEU A 69 -7.18 -25.26 0.02
N ASN A 70 -8.12 -25.77 -0.78
CA ASN A 70 -9.00 -26.83 -0.32
C ASN A 70 -8.13 -28.04 0.08
N ASP A 71 -8.36 -28.54 1.29
CA ASP A 71 -7.79 -29.79 1.81
C ASP A 71 -8.12 -30.99 0.91
#